data_AF-A0A7C4FPQ7-F1
#
_entry.id   AF-A0A7C4FPQ7-F1
#
_cell.length_a   1.000
_cell.length_b   1.000
_cell.length_c   1.000
_cell.angle_alpha   90.00
_cell.angle_beta   90.00
_cell.angle_gamma   90.00
#
_symmetry.space_group_name_H-M   'P 1'
#
loop_
_entity.id
_entity.type
_entity.pdbx_description
1 polymer ?
#
loop_
_entity_poly.entity_id
_entity_poly.type
_entity_poly.pdbx_seq_one_letter_code
_entity_poly.pdbx_strand_id
1 'polypeptide(L)'
;MFDLHCHSIFSDGEFIPAELWRRVQALNYEAIAITDHVDQSNFEQVIKSLLKFKQSVQGKAPIFIVGVELTHVPPDLIPELIRECRKAGAELIVVHGETIAEPVAQGTNLAGIEGGADILAHPGLITEEEVKLAVKKGVFLEISARKGHCLTNGHVVSLAKMYGANLVINSDAHSPTDLMNKDLAIKVGLGAGLTLEEVERIWNIARDRLIKPILTKK
;
A
#
# COMPACT_ATOMS: atom_id res chain seq x y z
N MET A 1 -3.95 -13.20 6.59
CA MET A 1 -4.03 -11.73 6.38
C MET A 1 -2.69 -11.24 5.90
N PHE A 2 -2.62 -10.11 5.21
CA PHE A 2 -1.38 -9.44 4.85
C PHE A 2 -1.58 -7.94 4.97
N ASP A 3 -0.48 -7.21 4.95
CA ASP A 3 -0.47 -5.75 4.91
C ASP A 3 0.59 -5.30 3.91
N LEU A 4 0.21 -4.37 3.05
CA LEU A 4 1.03 -3.92 1.92
C LEU A 4 1.41 -2.44 2.03
N HIS A 5 1.11 -1.79 3.17
CA HIS A 5 1.49 -0.42 3.45
C HIS A 5 1.93 -0.30 4.90
N CYS A 6 3.25 -0.31 5.13
CA CYS A 6 3.88 -0.24 6.46
C CYS A 6 5.24 0.43 6.38
N HIS A 7 5.60 1.17 7.41
CA HIS A 7 6.82 2.00 7.46
C HIS A 7 7.81 1.46 8.48
N SER A 8 9.09 1.65 8.17
CA SER A 8 10.22 1.29 9.01
C SER A 8 11.05 2.52 9.35
N ILE A 9 12.14 2.34 10.08
CA ILE A 9 13.09 3.43 10.39
C ILE A 9 13.82 4.00 9.16
N PHE A 10 13.58 3.45 7.96
CA PHE A 10 14.13 4.03 6.72
C PHE A 10 13.32 5.24 6.24
N SER A 11 12.15 5.47 6.83
CA SER A 11 11.38 6.70 6.74
C SER A 11 11.03 7.19 8.15
N ASP A 12 9.77 7.12 8.57
CA ASP A 12 9.26 7.62 9.84
C ASP A 12 8.59 6.55 10.72
N GLY A 13 8.72 5.27 10.33
CA GLY A 13 8.32 4.14 11.16
C GLY A 13 9.26 3.93 12.36
N GLU A 14 8.75 3.31 13.41
CA GLU A 14 9.48 3.08 14.67
C GLU A 14 10.30 1.79 14.67
N PHE A 15 10.09 0.90 13.70
CA PHE A 15 10.68 -0.43 13.67
C PHE A 15 11.74 -0.60 12.59
N ILE A 16 12.80 -1.33 12.92
CA ILE A 16 13.65 -1.91 11.88
C ILE A 16 12.88 -3.01 11.11
N PRO A 17 13.22 -3.29 9.84
CA PRO A 17 12.54 -4.32 9.06
C PRO A 17 12.41 -5.69 9.74
N ALA A 18 13.45 -6.11 10.47
CA ALA A 18 13.46 -7.38 11.20
C ALA A 18 12.43 -7.44 12.34
N GLU A 19 12.26 -6.35 13.07
CA GLU A 19 11.32 -6.28 14.18
C GLU A 19 9.88 -6.21 13.66
N LEU A 20 9.62 -5.35 12.67
CA LEU A 20 8.30 -5.26 12.03
C LEU A 20 7.87 -6.62 11.49
N TRP A 21 8.75 -7.30 10.73
CA TRP A 21 8.52 -8.65 10.20
C TRP A 21 8.23 -9.68 11.30
N ARG A 22 8.98 -9.64 12.41
CA ARG A 22 8.76 -10.55 13.55
C ARG A 22 7.41 -10.30 14.25
N ARG A 23 7.00 -9.04 14.37
CA ARG A 23 5.72 -8.67 15.02
C ARG A 23 4.53 -9.15 14.20
N VAL A 24 4.54 -8.91 12.89
CA VAL A 24 3.46 -9.40 12.02
C VAL A 24 3.44 -10.93 11.89
N GLN A 25 4.61 -11.58 12.03
CA GLN A 25 4.69 -13.04 12.15
C GLN A 25 3.93 -13.54 13.39
N ALA A 26 4.05 -12.86 14.53
CA ALA A 26 3.29 -13.20 15.75
C ALA A 26 1.78 -12.97 15.60
N LEU A 27 1.38 -12.11 14.65
CA LEU A 27 -0.02 -11.86 14.28
C LEU A 27 -0.52 -12.79 13.16
N ASN A 28 0.27 -13.79 12.75
CA ASN A 28 -0.06 -14.79 11.71
C ASN A 28 -0.33 -14.17 10.33
N TYR A 29 0.46 -13.17 9.95
CA TYR A 29 0.41 -12.64 8.59
C TYR A 29 0.95 -13.68 7.59
N GLU A 30 0.39 -13.66 6.38
CA GLU A 30 0.84 -14.45 5.22
C GLU A 30 1.94 -13.69 4.47
N ALA A 31 1.82 -12.37 4.38
CA ALA A 31 2.77 -11.48 3.72
C ALA A 31 2.79 -10.09 4.39
N ILE A 32 3.89 -9.38 4.20
CA ILE A 32 4.09 -7.99 4.61
C ILE A 32 4.91 -7.28 3.52
N ALA A 33 4.48 -6.10 3.11
CA ALA A 33 5.34 -5.15 2.41
C ALA A 33 5.80 -4.08 3.39
N ILE A 34 7.08 -3.73 3.32
CA ILE A 34 7.56 -2.47 3.87
C ILE A 34 7.65 -1.50 2.70
N THR A 35 7.00 -0.35 2.85
CA THR A 35 6.80 0.68 1.82
C THR A 35 7.16 2.04 2.38
N ASP A 36 8.38 2.15 2.91
CA ASP A 36 8.90 3.42 3.45
C ASP A 36 8.69 4.58 2.47
N HIS A 37 8.47 5.78 3.02
CA HIS A 37 8.39 7.01 2.25
C HIS A 37 9.67 7.26 1.45
N VAL A 38 9.53 7.47 0.15
CA VAL A 38 10.63 7.78 -0.76
C VAL A 38 10.31 8.94 -1.71
N ASP A 39 11.39 9.60 -2.11
CA ASP A 39 11.47 10.54 -3.23
C ASP A 39 12.76 10.27 -4.03
N GLN A 40 13.15 11.19 -4.92
CA GLN A 40 14.36 11.06 -5.73
C GLN A 40 15.66 10.97 -4.89
N SER A 41 15.66 11.44 -3.65
CA SER A 41 16.85 11.53 -2.81
C SER A 41 17.24 10.21 -2.15
N ASN A 42 16.28 9.34 -1.85
CA ASN A 42 16.50 8.18 -0.98
C ASN A 42 16.05 6.82 -1.55
N PHE A 43 15.25 6.77 -2.62
CA PHE A 43 14.59 5.54 -3.06
C PHE A 43 15.57 4.37 -3.29
N GLU A 44 16.73 4.62 -3.91
CA GLU A 44 17.73 3.58 -4.18
C GLU A 44 18.28 2.96 -2.88
N GLN A 45 18.58 3.79 -1.88
CA GLN A 45 19.13 3.33 -0.61
C GLN A 45 18.12 2.51 0.17
N VAL A 46 16.86 2.96 0.22
CA VAL A 46 15.75 2.26 0.89
C VAL A 46 15.55 0.88 0.24
N ILE A 47 15.35 0.82 -1.07
CA ILE A 47 15.13 -0.43 -1.81
C ILE A 47 16.31 -1.39 -1.62
N LYS A 48 17.55 -0.90 -1.76
CA LYS A 48 18.76 -1.71 -1.55
C LYS A 48 18.83 -2.31 -0.14
N SER A 49 18.41 -1.55 0.87
CA SER A 49 18.42 -1.99 2.27
C SER A 49 17.35 -3.05 2.54
N LEU A 50 16.14 -2.86 1.99
CA LEU A 50 15.05 -3.83 2.08
C LEU A 50 15.37 -5.13 1.32
N LEU A 51 16.02 -5.06 0.15
CA LEU A 51 16.47 -6.24 -0.60
C LEU A 51 17.47 -7.10 0.19
N LYS A 52 18.42 -6.49 0.91
CA LYS A 52 19.35 -7.21 1.79
C LYS A 52 18.60 -7.96 2.91
N PHE A 53 17.60 -7.30 3.51
CA PHE A 53 16.79 -7.95 4.53
C PHE A 53 15.96 -9.09 3.94
N LYS A 54 15.32 -8.89 2.78
CA LYS A 54 14.56 -9.92 2.05
C LYS A 54 15.39 -11.19 1.83
N GLN A 55 16.64 -11.04 1.41
CA GLN A 55 17.57 -12.16 1.24
C GLN A 55 17.80 -12.94 2.54
N SER A 56 17.88 -12.23 3.68
CA SER A 56 18.13 -12.82 5.00
C SER A 56 16.93 -13.61 5.54
N VAL A 57 15.71 -13.25 5.11
CA VAL A 57 14.45 -13.94 5.49
C VAL A 57 13.86 -14.78 4.35
N GLN A 58 14.62 -15.01 3.27
CA GLN A 58 14.17 -15.81 2.15
C GLN A 58 13.74 -17.22 2.59
N GLY A 59 12.56 -17.65 2.10
CA GLY A 59 11.98 -18.95 2.45
C GLY A 59 11.32 -19.02 3.84
N LYS A 60 11.30 -17.92 4.60
CA LYS A 60 10.58 -17.82 5.86
C LYS A 60 9.21 -17.16 5.66
N ALA A 61 8.29 -17.41 6.59
CA ALA A 61 6.98 -16.75 6.66
C ALA A 61 6.95 -15.68 7.76
N PRO A 62 6.25 -14.54 7.57
CA PRO A 62 5.49 -14.16 6.38
C PRO A 62 6.37 -13.84 5.17
N ILE A 63 5.78 -13.90 3.98
CA ILE A 63 6.44 -13.43 2.74
C ILE A 63 6.81 -11.97 2.92
N PHE A 64 8.09 -11.65 2.73
CA PHE A 64 8.58 -10.27 2.77
C PHE A 64 8.61 -9.68 1.35
N ILE A 65 7.95 -8.54 1.17
CA ILE A 65 7.85 -7.80 -0.09
C ILE A 65 8.63 -6.49 0.06
N VAL A 66 9.52 -6.22 -0.90
CA VAL A 66 10.22 -4.93 -0.99
C VAL A 66 9.30 -3.96 -1.70
N GLY A 67 8.74 -3.02 -0.96
CA GLY A 67 7.96 -1.93 -1.52
C GLY A 67 8.53 -0.57 -1.21
N VAL A 68 7.90 0.46 -1.76
CA VAL A 68 8.15 1.88 -1.45
C VAL A 68 6.85 2.65 -1.57
N GLU A 69 6.73 3.74 -0.82
CA GLU A 69 5.67 4.72 -1.01
C GLU A 69 6.24 6.05 -1.54
N LEU A 70 5.86 6.43 -2.76
CA LEU A 70 6.20 7.75 -3.28
C LEU A 70 5.38 8.80 -2.53
N THR A 71 6.06 9.66 -1.78
CA THR A 71 5.42 10.55 -0.80
C THR A 71 5.82 12.00 -1.05
N HIS A 72 4.82 12.89 -1.19
CA HIS A 72 5.01 14.32 -1.52
C HIS A 72 5.88 14.61 -2.77
N VAL A 73 5.99 13.65 -3.69
CA VAL A 73 6.67 13.82 -4.98
C VAL A 73 5.81 14.72 -5.88
N PRO A 74 6.39 15.73 -6.57
CA PRO A 74 5.65 16.52 -7.56
C PRO A 74 4.94 15.63 -8.59
N PRO A 75 3.65 15.87 -8.91
CA PRO A 75 2.86 14.96 -9.74
C PRO A 75 3.48 14.62 -11.09
N ASP A 76 4.16 15.58 -11.73
CA ASP A 76 4.81 15.41 -13.03
C ASP A 76 6.01 14.44 -12.98
N LEU A 77 6.62 14.25 -11.80
CA LEU A 77 7.77 13.36 -11.61
C LEU A 77 7.37 11.94 -11.19
N ILE A 78 6.15 11.73 -10.69
CA ILE A 78 5.68 10.43 -10.18
C ILE A 78 5.84 9.30 -11.23
N PRO A 79 5.42 9.45 -12.51
CA PRO A 79 5.52 8.36 -13.47
C PRO A 79 6.96 7.91 -13.75
N GLU A 80 7.92 8.83 -13.68
CA GLU A 80 9.33 8.51 -13.84
C GLU A 80 9.88 7.78 -12.62
N LEU A 81 9.63 8.30 -11.42
CA LEU A 81 10.11 7.69 -10.19
C LEU A 81 9.54 6.27 -9.99
N ILE A 82 8.28 6.01 -10.39
CA ILE A 82 7.73 4.64 -10.41
C ILE A 82 8.63 3.71 -11.25
N ARG A 83 9.06 4.14 -12.44
CA ARG A 83 9.93 3.32 -13.31
C ARG A 83 11.30 3.11 -12.69
N GLU A 84 11.85 4.13 -12.05
CA GLU A 84 13.17 4.06 -11.39
C GLU A 84 13.14 3.12 -10.19
N CYS A 85 12.12 3.21 -9.34
CA CYS A 85 11.90 2.27 -8.23
C CYS A 85 11.80 0.82 -8.71
N ARG A 86 11.04 0.55 -9.79
CA ARG A 86 10.97 -0.81 -10.37
C ARG A 86 12.33 -1.29 -10.90
N LYS A 87 13.10 -0.41 -11.57
CA LYS A 87 14.46 -0.74 -12.04
C LYS A 87 15.41 -1.03 -10.88
N ALA A 88 15.26 -0.32 -9.76
CA ALA A 88 16.05 -0.53 -8.54
C ALA A 88 15.65 -1.82 -7.78
N GLY A 89 14.53 -2.45 -8.15
CA GLY A 89 14.10 -3.73 -7.59
C GLY A 89 12.91 -3.66 -6.64
N ALA A 90 12.18 -2.55 -6.58
CA ALA A 90 10.89 -2.50 -5.88
C ALA A 90 9.89 -3.47 -6.53
N GLU A 91 9.28 -4.31 -5.71
CA GLU A 91 8.30 -5.32 -6.12
C GLU A 91 6.87 -4.81 -6.04
N LEU A 92 6.64 -3.83 -5.16
CA LEU A 92 5.37 -3.16 -4.93
C LEU A 92 5.60 -1.65 -4.84
N ILE A 93 4.78 -0.86 -5.53
CA ILE A 93 4.84 0.60 -5.47
C ILE A 93 3.51 1.16 -5.00
N VAL A 94 3.59 1.92 -3.92
CA VAL A 94 2.50 2.70 -3.36
C VAL A 94 2.73 4.17 -3.74
N VAL A 95 1.67 4.89 -4.04
CA VAL A 95 1.70 6.36 -4.15
C VAL A 95 0.83 6.93 -3.04
N HIS A 96 1.38 7.84 -2.26
CA HIS A 96 0.67 8.59 -1.24
C HIS A 96 -0.41 9.46 -1.89
N GLY A 97 -1.67 9.08 -1.77
CA GLY A 97 -2.77 9.78 -2.44
C GLY A 97 -3.18 11.08 -1.75
N GLU A 98 -4.12 11.81 -2.36
CA GLU A 98 -4.59 13.14 -1.92
C GLU A 98 -5.50 13.08 -0.69
N THR A 99 -4.99 12.48 0.38
CA THR A 99 -5.63 12.42 1.69
C THR A 99 -6.04 13.81 2.19
N ILE A 100 -7.12 13.85 2.97
CA ILE A 100 -7.58 15.08 3.65
C ILE A 100 -6.79 15.41 4.93
N ALA A 101 -5.87 14.52 5.33
CA ALA A 101 -5.15 14.64 6.59
C ALA A 101 -3.92 15.57 6.51
N GLU A 102 -3.39 15.81 5.31
CA GLU A 102 -2.13 16.55 5.11
C GLU A 102 -2.04 17.19 3.71
N PRO A 103 -1.06 18.08 3.45
CA PRO A 103 -1.04 18.94 2.25
C PRO A 103 -0.40 18.23 1.04
N VAL A 104 -1.11 17.30 0.43
CA VAL A 104 -0.68 16.61 -0.80
C VAL A 104 -0.98 17.47 -2.03
N ALA A 105 -0.07 17.48 -3.01
CA ALA A 105 -0.23 18.27 -4.24
C ALA A 105 -1.39 17.75 -5.10
N GLN A 106 -2.23 18.65 -5.61
CA GLN A 106 -3.30 18.29 -6.55
C GLN A 106 -2.73 17.68 -7.84
N GLY A 107 -3.36 16.62 -8.34
CA GLY A 107 -2.92 15.82 -9.48
C GLY A 107 -2.09 14.59 -9.08
N THR A 108 -1.80 14.38 -7.79
CA THR A 108 -1.02 13.23 -7.30
C THR A 108 -1.76 11.92 -7.55
N ASN A 109 -3.06 11.88 -7.27
CA ASN A 109 -3.90 10.71 -7.51
C ASN A 109 -3.86 10.28 -8.99
N LEU A 110 -4.15 11.23 -9.88
CA LEU A 110 -4.11 11.01 -11.32
C LEU A 110 -2.73 10.53 -11.78
N ALA A 111 -1.65 11.20 -11.37
CA ALA A 111 -0.29 10.84 -11.76
C ALA A 111 0.14 9.44 -11.27
N GLY A 112 -0.23 9.08 -10.03
CA GLY A 112 0.03 7.74 -9.50
C GLY A 112 -0.69 6.64 -10.27
N ILE A 113 -1.96 6.89 -10.63
CA ILE A 113 -2.76 5.96 -11.43
C ILE A 113 -2.21 5.86 -12.87
N GLU A 114 -1.93 6.99 -13.51
CA GLU A 114 -1.42 7.03 -14.88
C GLU A 114 -0.05 6.36 -15.00
N GLY A 115 0.81 6.63 -14.03
CA GLY A 115 2.16 6.09 -13.91
C GLY A 115 2.22 4.59 -13.59
N GLY A 116 1.10 3.98 -13.17
CA GLY A 116 1.02 2.54 -12.94
C GLY A 116 1.57 2.10 -11.58
N ALA A 117 1.22 2.84 -10.53
CA ALA A 117 1.37 2.38 -9.16
C ALA A 117 0.60 1.06 -8.95
N ASP A 118 1.03 0.25 -7.99
CA ASP A 118 0.29 -0.96 -7.62
C ASP A 118 -0.90 -0.61 -6.70
N ILE A 119 -0.69 0.35 -5.79
CA ILE A 119 -1.69 0.86 -4.84
C ILE A 119 -1.63 2.39 -4.82
N LEU A 120 -2.80 3.04 -4.83
CA LEU A 120 -2.94 4.44 -4.45
C LEU A 120 -3.42 4.49 -2.99
N ALA A 121 -2.53 4.89 -2.08
CA ALA A 121 -2.78 4.94 -0.64
C ALA A 121 -3.69 6.10 -0.28
N HIS A 122 -4.61 5.85 0.67
CA HIS A 122 -5.58 6.81 1.21
C HIS A 122 -5.90 8.02 0.30
N PRO A 123 -6.60 7.82 -0.84
CA PRO A 123 -6.68 8.81 -1.92
C PRO A 123 -7.61 9.99 -1.64
N GLY A 124 -8.08 10.12 -0.40
CA GLY A 124 -8.96 11.19 0.04
C GLY A 124 -10.29 11.22 -0.71
N LEU A 125 -10.66 12.41 -1.19
CA LEU A 125 -11.89 12.65 -1.94
C LEU A 125 -11.68 12.35 -3.44
N ILE A 126 -11.24 11.13 -3.74
CA ILE A 126 -11.00 10.65 -5.11
C ILE A 126 -12.21 10.87 -6.02
N THR A 127 -11.98 11.30 -7.26
CA THR A 127 -13.03 11.58 -8.25
C THR A 127 -13.51 10.33 -8.97
N GLU A 128 -14.67 10.40 -9.63
CA GLU A 128 -15.18 9.28 -10.43
C GLU A 128 -14.26 8.95 -11.61
N GLU A 129 -13.67 9.98 -12.22
CA GLU A 129 -12.75 9.89 -13.34
C GLU A 129 -11.48 9.13 -12.94
N GLU A 130 -10.92 9.45 -11.78
CA GLU A 130 -9.75 8.75 -11.22
C GLU A 130 -10.08 7.30 -10.89
N VAL A 131 -11.25 7.02 -10.30
CA VAL A 131 -11.67 5.63 -10.01
C VAL A 131 -11.83 4.82 -11.30
N LYS A 132 -12.48 5.38 -12.32
CA LYS A 132 -12.62 4.74 -13.65
C LYS A 132 -11.25 4.47 -14.28
N LEU A 133 -10.31 5.39 -14.12
CA LEU A 133 -8.95 5.21 -14.61
C LEU A 133 -8.20 4.13 -13.82
N ALA A 134 -8.35 4.08 -12.49
CA ALA A 134 -7.77 3.04 -11.65
C ALA A 134 -8.24 1.64 -12.06
N VAL A 135 -9.52 1.47 -12.39
CA VAL A 135 -10.07 0.24 -12.97
C VAL A 135 -9.33 -0.14 -14.26
N LYS A 136 -9.21 0.81 -15.20
CA LYS A 136 -8.56 0.59 -16.50
C LYS A 136 -7.07 0.25 -16.35
N LYS A 137 -6.38 0.88 -15.40
CA LYS A 137 -4.95 0.70 -15.15
C LYS A 137 -4.66 -0.49 -14.22
N GLY A 138 -5.68 -1.03 -13.54
CA GLY A 138 -5.54 -2.10 -12.57
C GLY A 138 -4.91 -1.67 -11.25
N VAL A 139 -4.92 -0.37 -10.95
CA VAL A 139 -4.41 0.23 -9.70
C VAL A 139 -5.40 -0.04 -8.58
N PHE A 140 -4.92 -0.50 -7.43
CA PHE A 140 -5.76 -0.71 -6.26
C PHE A 140 -5.96 0.59 -5.50
N LEU A 141 -7.15 0.78 -4.94
CA LEU A 141 -7.45 1.89 -4.04
C LEU A 141 -7.40 1.39 -2.59
N GLU A 142 -6.71 2.12 -1.74
CA GLU A 142 -6.56 1.73 -0.35
C GLU A 142 -7.75 2.14 0.53
N ILE A 143 -8.13 1.23 1.43
CA ILE A 143 -8.92 1.48 2.62
C ILE A 143 -7.93 1.49 3.79
N SER A 144 -7.60 2.67 4.30
CA SER A 144 -6.57 2.81 5.33
C SER A 144 -7.16 2.68 6.74
N ALA A 145 -6.46 1.97 7.63
CA ALA A 145 -6.81 1.97 9.05
C ALA A 145 -6.18 3.14 9.81
N ARG A 146 -5.27 3.90 9.19
CA ARG A 146 -4.53 4.98 9.82
C ARG A 146 -5.46 6.14 10.18
N LYS A 147 -5.27 6.66 11.39
CA LYS A 147 -6.02 7.80 11.92
C LYS A 147 -5.84 9.01 10.99
N GLY A 148 -6.96 9.64 10.62
CA GLY A 148 -6.96 10.79 9.70
C GLY A 148 -7.21 10.33 8.27
N HIS A 149 -6.36 9.46 7.73
CA HIS A 149 -6.52 8.88 6.40
C HIS A 149 -7.82 8.09 6.24
N CYS A 150 -8.23 7.37 7.29
CA CYS A 150 -9.44 6.55 7.29
C CYS A 150 -10.76 7.32 7.16
N LEU A 151 -10.75 8.65 7.35
CA LEU A 151 -11.97 9.48 7.35
C LEU A 151 -12.72 9.49 6.00
N THR A 152 -12.02 9.16 4.90
CA THR A 152 -12.59 9.12 3.55
C THR A 152 -12.88 7.71 3.04
N ASN A 153 -12.63 6.67 3.85
CA ASN A 153 -12.81 5.28 3.43
C ASN A 153 -14.22 4.98 2.85
N GLY A 154 -15.27 5.56 3.46
CA GLY A 154 -16.65 5.39 2.96
C GLY A 154 -16.86 5.98 1.56
N HIS A 155 -16.22 7.10 1.25
CA HIS A 155 -16.24 7.72 -0.07
C HIS A 155 -15.53 6.84 -1.11
N VAL A 156 -14.32 6.38 -0.78
CA VAL A 156 -13.53 5.48 -1.62
C VAL A 156 -14.29 4.18 -1.91
N VAL A 157 -14.87 3.54 -0.89
CA VAL A 157 -15.64 2.30 -1.04
C VAL A 157 -16.90 2.54 -1.89
N SER A 158 -17.63 3.63 -1.66
CA SER A 158 -18.84 3.96 -2.43
C SER A 158 -18.55 4.04 -3.93
N LEU A 159 -17.54 4.83 -4.32
CA LEU A 159 -17.15 4.96 -5.72
C LEU A 159 -16.54 3.68 -6.29
N ALA A 160 -15.71 2.97 -5.52
CA ALA A 160 -15.12 1.71 -5.95
C ALA A 160 -16.19 0.65 -6.24
N LYS A 161 -17.27 0.59 -5.43
CA LYS A 161 -18.42 -0.29 -5.69
C LYS A 161 -19.19 0.12 -6.92
N MET A 162 -19.38 1.42 -7.12
CA MET A 162 -20.10 1.96 -8.29
C MET A 162 -19.38 1.65 -9.61
N TYR A 163 -18.05 1.73 -9.62
CA TYR A 163 -17.24 1.64 -10.84
C TYR A 163 -16.41 0.35 -10.97
N GLY A 164 -16.43 -0.52 -9.97
CA GLY A 164 -15.73 -1.81 -9.99
C GLY A 164 -14.22 -1.73 -9.75
N ALA A 165 -13.76 -0.73 -8.97
CA ALA A 165 -12.34 -0.62 -8.62
C ALA A 165 -11.90 -1.71 -7.64
N ASN A 166 -10.64 -2.12 -7.76
CA ASN A 166 -10.06 -3.07 -6.81
C ASN A 166 -9.68 -2.31 -5.53
N LEU A 167 -9.99 -2.91 -4.39
CA LEU A 167 -9.71 -2.33 -3.07
C LEU A 167 -8.68 -3.20 -2.34
N VAL A 168 -7.92 -2.59 -1.43
CA VAL A 168 -7.02 -3.27 -0.50
C VAL A 168 -7.11 -2.59 0.88
N ILE A 169 -7.12 -3.38 1.95
CA ILE A 169 -7.12 -2.87 3.32
C ILE A 169 -5.69 -2.95 3.85
N ASN A 170 -5.12 -1.84 4.27
CA ASN A 170 -3.79 -1.76 4.88
C ASN A 170 -3.82 -0.93 6.17
N SER A 171 -2.84 -1.13 7.03
CA SER A 171 -2.73 -0.38 8.29
C SER A 171 -2.12 0.99 8.11
N ASP A 172 -1.20 1.13 7.15
CA ASP A 172 -0.27 2.26 7.09
C ASP A 172 0.47 2.40 8.44
N ALA A 173 1.06 1.28 8.88
CA ALA A 173 1.63 1.16 10.22
C ALA A 173 2.99 1.85 10.35
N HIS A 174 3.05 2.79 11.29
CA HIS A 174 4.26 3.50 11.69
C HIS A 174 4.76 3.04 13.07
N SER A 175 3.84 2.67 13.95
CA SER A 175 4.08 2.38 15.37
C SER A 175 3.48 1.01 15.77
N PRO A 176 3.82 0.46 16.96
CA PRO A 176 3.24 -0.79 17.45
C PRO A 176 1.71 -0.79 17.48
N THR A 177 1.08 0.37 17.73
CA THR A 177 -0.38 0.49 17.88
C THR A 177 -1.12 0.49 16.55
N ASP A 178 -0.43 0.69 15.43
CA ASP A 178 -1.06 0.73 14.11
C ASP A 178 -1.22 -0.69 13.51
N LEU A 179 -0.43 -1.68 13.96
CA LEU A 179 -0.51 -3.05 13.45
C LEU A 179 -1.89 -3.66 13.67
N MET A 180 -2.47 -4.20 12.59
CA MET A 180 -3.78 -4.83 12.66
C MET A 180 -3.69 -6.33 12.94
N ASN A 181 -4.73 -6.88 13.55
CA ASN A 181 -5.03 -8.31 13.41
C ASN A 181 -6.18 -8.49 12.40
N LYS A 182 -6.50 -9.74 12.06
CA LYS A 182 -7.56 -10.05 11.09
C LYS A 182 -8.90 -9.44 11.49
N ASP A 183 -9.25 -9.50 12.76
CA ASP A 183 -10.53 -8.99 13.26
C ASP A 183 -10.64 -7.47 13.12
N LEU A 184 -9.56 -6.74 13.40
CA LEU A 184 -9.52 -5.29 13.21
C LEU A 184 -9.61 -4.93 11.73
N ALA A 185 -8.87 -5.61 10.85
CA ALA A 185 -8.95 -5.34 9.42
C ALA A 185 -10.35 -5.62 8.83
N ILE A 186 -11.04 -6.65 9.31
CA ILE A 186 -12.47 -6.88 8.98
C ILE A 186 -13.31 -5.69 9.42
N LYS A 187 -13.15 -5.23 10.67
CA LYS A 187 -13.91 -4.09 11.21
C LYS A 187 -13.64 -2.79 10.44
N VAL A 188 -12.42 -2.56 9.97
CA VAL A 188 -12.08 -1.42 9.10
C VAL A 188 -12.86 -1.51 7.79
N GLY A 189 -12.86 -2.66 7.12
CA GLY A 189 -13.63 -2.87 5.89
C GLY A 189 -15.15 -2.70 6.09
N LEU A 190 -15.71 -3.28 7.15
CA LEU A 190 -17.12 -3.12 7.50
C LEU A 190 -17.47 -1.67 7.81
N GLY A 191 -16.62 -0.98 8.59
CA GLY A 191 -16.79 0.44 8.92
C GLY A 191 -16.69 1.36 7.71
N ALA A 192 -15.99 0.93 6.65
CA ALA A 192 -15.93 1.62 5.38
C ALA A 192 -17.15 1.38 4.47
N GLY A 193 -18.07 0.47 4.84
CA GLY A 193 -19.29 0.19 4.06
C GLY A 193 -19.22 -1.06 3.18
N LEU A 194 -18.24 -1.94 3.40
CA LEU A 194 -18.20 -3.28 2.81
C LEU A 194 -19.04 -4.28 3.62
N THR A 195 -19.51 -5.34 2.98
CA THR A 195 -19.98 -6.55 3.67
C THR A 195 -18.80 -7.46 4.02
N LEU A 196 -19.01 -8.45 4.90
CA LEU A 196 -17.98 -9.45 5.21
C LEU A 196 -17.52 -10.22 3.96
N GLU A 197 -18.47 -10.61 3.10
CA GLU A 197 -18.17 -11.29 1.84
C GLU A 197 -17.35 -10.40 0.91
N GLU A 198 -17.65 -9.10 0.84
CA GLU A 198 -16.86 -8.15 0.06
C GLU A 198 -15.44 -8.00 0.61
N VAL A 199 -15.27 -7.95 1.94
CA VAL A 199 -13.94 -7.93 2.59
C VAL A 199 -13.12 -9.17 2.22
N GLU A 200 -13.71 -10.36 2.30
CA GLU A 200 -13.04 -11.60 1.91
C GLU A 200 -12.69 -11.63 0.42
N ARG A 201 -13.59 -11.15 -0.43
CA ARG A 201 -13.39 -11.05 -1.87
C ARG A 201 -12.23 -10.13 -2.23
N ILE A 202 -12.15 -8.93 -1.65
CA ILE A 202 -11.06 -7.99 -1.95
C ILE A 202 -9.70 -8.54 -1.45
N TRP A 203 -9.67 -9.26 -0.33
CA TRP A 203 -8.45 -9.93 0.13
C TRP A 203 -7.97 -11.00 -0.85
N ASN A 204 -8.89 -11.80 -1.39
CA ASN A 204 -8.55 -12.82 -2.38
C ASN A 204 -8.02 -12.17 -3.68
N ILE A 205 -8.67 -11.13 -4.16
CA ILE A 205 -8.24 -10.38 -5.35
C ILE A 205 -6.85 -9.75 -5.13
N ALA A 206 -6.62 -9.08 -3.99
CA ALA A 206 -5.34 -8.48 -3.66
C ALA A 206 -4.23 -9.54 -3.51
N ARG A 207 -4.51 -10.68 -2.87
CA ARG A 207 -3.55 -11.80 -2.78
C ARG A 207 -3.15 -12.29 -4.18
N ASP A 208 -4.12 -12.46 -5.06
CA ASP A 208 -3.90 -13.03 -6.38
C ASP A 208 -3.18 -12.08 -7.33
N ARG A 209 -3.42 -10.77 -7.20
CA ARG A 209 -2.92 -9.76 -8.14
C ARG A 209 -1.71 -8.99 -7.65
N LEU A 210 -1.51 -8.86 -6.33
CA LEU A 210 -0.38 -8.12 -5.76
C LEU A 210 0.69 -9.05 -5.18
N ILE A 211 0.32 -10.19 -4.58
CA ILE A 211 1.26 -11.05 -3.86
C ILE A 211 1.75 -12.23 -4.71
N LYS A 212 0.84 -13.02 -5.30
CA LYS A 212 1.21 -14.19 -6.11
C LYS A 212 2.19 -13.87 -7.25
N PRO A 213 2.06 -12.77 -8.01
CA PRO A 213 2.98 -12.46 -9.10
C PRO A 213 4.42 -12.27 -8.63
N ILE A 214 4.62 -11.76 -7.42
CA ILE A 214 5.95 -11.56 -6.82
C ILE A 214 6.63 -12.90 -6.55
N LEU A 215 5.86 -13.93 -6.18
CA LEU A 215 6.39 -15.28 -5.93
C LEU A 215 6.80 -16.01 -7.21
N THR A 216 6.19 -15.66 -8.34
CA THR A 216 6.43 -16.32 -9.65
C THR A 216 7.55 -15.69 -10.47
N LYS A 217 8.02 -14.49 -10.13
CA LYS A 217 9.09 -13.76 -10.84
C LYS A 217 10.52 -14.29 -10.54
N LYS A 218 10.65 -15.54 -10.08
CA LYS A 218 11.93 -16.18 -9.77
C LYS A 218 12.55 -16.84 -10.99
#